data_AF-A0A2P0QFX5-F1
#
_entry.id   AF-A0A2P0QFX5-F1
#
_cell.length_a   1.000
_cell.length_b   1.000
_cell.length_c   1.000
_cell.angle_alpha   90.00
_cell.angle_beta   90.00
_cell.angle_gamma   90.00
#
_symmetry.space_group_name_H-M   'P 1'
#
loop_
_entity.id
_entity.type
_entity.pdbx_description
1 polymer ?
#
loop_
_entity_poly.entity_id
_entity_poly.type
_entity_poly.pdbx_seq_one_letter_code
_entity_poly.pdbx_strand_id
1 'polypeptide(L)'
;MSKVFYVPGDTAIIDYARELCGVYVAQHSGLMLAELHVRHPGAVLGNEESFLVDQERAFGTPPRQTTGARYDFALSQRKTLSFVMDTVGESFKLADYEVGNMTTIYARVGRLYWTFTGLATLPHHLIMRRVALMAYAGEPA
;
A
#
# COMPACT_ATOMS: atom_id res chain seq x y z
N MET A 1 -15.07 -9.53 3.29
CA MET A 1 -13.94 -8.72 3.77
C MET A 1 -13.99 -8.65 5.29
N SER A 2 -12.84 -8.79 5.95
CA SER A 2 -12.78 -8.83 7.41
C SER A 2 -12.89 -7.43 8.01
N LYS A 3 -13.60 -7.32 9.13
CA LYS A 3 -13.61 -6.11 9.97
C LYS A 3 -12.38 -6.12 10.87
N VAL A 4 -11.79 -4.96 11.11
CA VAL A 4 -10.56 -4.82 11.88
C VAL A 4 -10.60 -3.59 12.77
N PHE A 5 -9.94 -3.68 13.91
CA PHE A 5 -9.60 -2.55 14.76
C PHE A 5 -8.19 -2.07 14.42
N TYR A 6 -8.03 -0.79 14.16
CA TYR A 6 -6.73 -0.19 13.84
C TYR A 6 -6.74 1.30 14.18
N VAL A 7 -5.56 1.92 14.22
CA VAL A 7 -5.44 3.39 14.25
C VAL A 7 -5.15 3.86 12.83
N PRO A 8 -5.91 4.82 12.26
CA PRO A 8 -5.64 5.34 10.92
C PRO A 8 -4.22 5.89 10.80
N GLY A 9 -3.49 5.42 9.80
CA GLY A 9 -2.08 5.78 9.58
C GLY A 9 -1.07 4.94 10.36
N ASP A 10 -1.49 3.93 11.11
CA ASP A 10 -0.57 2.97 11.73
C ASP A 10 -0.07 1.90 10.74
N THR A 11 1.02 1.25 11.14
CA THR A 11 1.67 0.21 10.34
C THR A 11 1.03 -1.17 10.50
N ALA A 12 0.20 -1.36 11.52
CA ALA A 12 -0.38 -2.65 11.87
C ALA A 12 -1.86 -2.55 12.30
N ILE A 13 -2.59 -3.63 12.04
CA ILE A 13 -3.92 -3.87 12.61
C ILE A 13 -3.74 -4.20 14.10
N ILE A 14 -4.60 -3.63 14.96
CA ILE A 14 -4.63 -3.96 16.39
C ILE A 14 -5.19 -5.37 16.58
N ASP A 15 -6.36 -5.63 16.02
CA ASP A 15 -7.01 -6.95 16.05
C ASP A 15 -8.05 -7.08 14.93
N TYR A 16 -8.34 -8.31 14.51
CA TYR A 16 -9.52 -8.58 13.70
C TYR A 16 -10.77 -8.50 14.56
N ALA A 17 -11.88 -8.07 13.98
CA ALA A 17 -13.14 -7.96 14.69
C ALA A 17 -14.02 -9.18 14.42
N ARG A 18 -14.62 -9.70 15.49
CA ARG A 18 -15.69 -10.70 15.43
C ARG A 18 -16.97 -10.09 16.00
N GLU A 19 -18.10 -10.47 15.43
CA GLU A 19 -19.41 -9.99 15.89
C GLU A 19 -19.96 -10.95 16.95
N LEU A 20 -20.33 -10.42 18.12
CA LEU A 20 -20.99 -11.13 19.21
C LEU A 20 -22.23 -10.35 19.62
N CYS A 21 -23.40 -10.97 19.50
CA CYS A 21 -24.67 -10.37 19.91
C CYS A 21 -24.91 -8.96 19.32
N GLY A 22 -24.52 -8.73 18.05
CA GLY A 22 -24.65 -7.44 17.36
C GLY A 22 -23.57 -6.40 17.72
N VAL A 23 -22.56 -6.78 18.51
CA VAL A 23 -21.44 -5.92 18.90
C VAL A 23 -20.14 -6.48 18.34
N TYR A 24 -19.32 -5.62 17.74
CA TYR A 24 -17.98 -6.00 17.30
C TYR A 24 -17.00 -5.96 18.46
N VAL A 25 -16.30 -7.07 18.67
CA VAL A 25 -15.23 -7.21 19.66
C VAL A 25 -13.96 -7.71 18.99
N ALA A 26 -12.83 -7.37 19.57
CA ALA A 26 -11.52 -7.83 19.14
C ALA A 26 -11.43 -9.36 19.25
N GLN A 27 -10.99 -10.02 18.20
CA GLN A 27 -11.04 -11.48 18.07
C GLN A 27 -10.15 -12.18 19.10
N HIS A 28 -8.95 -11.64 19.34
CA HIS A 28 -7.98 -12.24 20.26
C HIS A 28 -8.13 -11.70 21.68
N SER A 29 -8.30 -10.38 21.84
CA SER A 29 -8.37 -9.77 23.17
C SER A 29 -9.77 -9.74 23.78
N GLY A 30 -10.83 -9.91 22.98
CA GLY A 30 -12.22 -9.81 23.45
C GLY A 30 -12.69 -8.38 23.77
N LEU A 31 -11.83 -7.38 23.59
CA LEU A 31 -12.11 -5.99 23.94
C LEU A 31 -13.06 -5.32 22.93
N MET A 32 -13.94 -4.48 23.44
CA MET A 32 -14.76 -3.56 22.65
C MET A 32 -13.94 -2.32 22.22
N LEU A 33 -14.46 -1.58 21.23
CA LEU A 33 -13.80 -0.36 20.73
C LEU A 33 -13.49 0.65 21.85
N ALA A 34 -14.43 0.87 22.78
CA ALA A 34 -14.25 1.80 23.89
C ALA A 34 -13.11 1.39 24.83
N GLU A 35 -12.90 0.08 25.02
CA GLU A 35 -11.81 -0.46 25.84
C GLU A 35 -10.47 -0.40 25.08
N LEU A 36 -10.51 -0.63 23.76
CA LEU A 36 -9.35 -0.46 22.90
C LEU A 36 -8.85 0.99 22.88
N HIS A 37 -9.74 1.99 22.96
CA HIS A 37 -9.35 3.41 23.04
C HIS A 37 -8.47 3.75 24.23
N VAL A 38 -8.56 3.00 25.33
CA VAL A 38 -7.69 3.22 26.50
C VAL A 38 -6.23 2.91 26.17
N ARG A 39 -5.99 1.90 25.34
CA ARG A 39 -4.64 1.43 24.96
C ARG A 39 -4.15 2.04 23.64
N HIS A 40 -5.08 2.28 22.74
CA HIS A 40 -4.86 2.81 21.40
C HIS A 40 -5.80 4.00 21.17
N PRO A 41 -5.45 5.19 21.72
CA PRO A 41 -6.22 6.40 21.45
C PRO A 41 -6.33 6.62 19.94
N GLY A 42 -7.55 6.76 19.44
CA GLY A 42 -7.81 6.91 18.00
C GLY A 42 -8.07 5.60 17.24
N ALA A 43 -8.15 4.45 17.93
CA ALA A 43 -8.60 3.22 17.30
C ALA A 43 -9.98 3.39 16.64
N VAL A 44 -10.20 2.74 15.51
CA VAL A 44 -11.48 2.72 14.81
C VAL A 44 -11.85 1.29 14.43
N LEU A 45 -13.14 1.03 14.28
CA LEU A 45 -13.63 -0.18 13.63
C LEU A 45 -13.83 0.10 12.15
N GLY A 46 -13.02 -0.52 11.30
CA GLY A 46 -13.15 -0.42 9.84
C GLY A 46 -13.13 -1.79 9.18
N ASN A 47 -12.99 -1.80 7.86
CA ASN A 47 -12.62 -3.00 7.12
C ASN A 47 -11.12 -2.99 6.82
N GLU A 48 -10.57 -4.16 6.51
CA GLU A 48 -9.15 -4.31 6.17
C GLU A 48 -8.74 -3.40 4.99
N GLU A 49 -9.62 -3.22 4.01
CA GLU A 49 -9.37 -2.31 2.88
C GLU A 49 -9.17 -0.85 3.33
N SER A 50 -9.98 -0.36 4.27
CA SER A 50 -9.88 1.00 4.81
C SER A 50 -8.55 1.18 5.55
N PHE A 51 -8.12 0.16 6.30
CA PHE A 51 -6.80 0.16 6.93
C PHE A 51 -5.68 0.29 5.90
N LEU A 52 -5.72 -0.50 4.82
CA LEU A 52 -4.73 -0.41 3.76
C LEU A 52 -4.76 0.95 3.05
N VAL A 53 -5.93 1.53 2.82
CA VAL A 53 -6.08 2.87 2.23
C VAL A 53 -5.50 3.96 3.15
N ASP A 54 -5.77 3.90 4.45
CA ASP A 54 -5.22 4.85 5.42
C ASP A 54 -3.70 4.70 5.55
N GLN A 55 -3.19 3.47 5.50
CA GLN A 55 -1.75 3.19 5.49
C GLN A 55 -1.08 3.72 4.23
N GLU A 56 -1.66 3.48 3.05
CA GLU A 56 -1.20 4.05 1.78
C GLU A 56 -1.20 5.58 1.81
N ARG A 57 -2.21 6.20 2.42
CA ARG A 57 -2.28 7.66 2.58
C ARG A 57 -1.18 8.20 3.48
N ALA A 58 -0.83 7.48 4.55
CA ALA A 58 0.17 7.91 5.52
C ALA A 58 1.61 7.73 5.01
N PHE A 59 1.90 6.64 4.31
CA PHE A 59 3.27 6.24 3.97
C PHE A 59 3.56 6.17 2.46
N GLY A 60 2.54 6.27 1.62
CA GLY A 60 2.71 6.27 0.17
C GLY A 60 3.48 7.50 -0.30
N THR A 61 4.34 7.31 -1.30
CA THR A 61 5.06 8.41 -1.93
C THR A 61 4.61 8.60 -3.37
N PRO A 62 4.66 9.85 -3.90
CA PRO A 62 4.35 10.08 -5.31
C PRO A 62 5.40 9.41 -6.21
N PRO A 63 5.02 8.92 -7.40
CA PRO A 63 5.97 8.46 -8.41
C PRO A 63 7.05 9.49 -8.71
N ARG A 64 8.31 9.07 -8.62
CA ARG A 64 9.47 9.88 -9.00
C ARG A 64 10.26 9.18 -10.09
N GLN A 65 10.85 9.96 -10.98
CA GLN A 65 11.70 9.41 -12.03
C GLN A 65 12.95 8.75 -11.43
N THR A 66 13.36 7.64 -12.02
CA THR A 66 14.59 6.92 -11.69
C THR A 66 15.32 6.54 -12.97
N THR A 67 16.49 5.92 -12.84
CA THR A 67 17.29 5.50 -13.99
C THR A 67 16.96 4.06 -14.40
N GLY A 68 17.14 3.73 -15.68
CA GLY A 68 17.04 2.36 -16.16
C GLY A 68 17.97 1.41 -15.39
N ALA A 69 19.21 1.83 -15.13
CA ALA A 69 20.16 1.05 -14.34
C ALA A 69 19.64 0.67 -12.93
N ARG A 70 18.92 1.57 -12.25
CA ARG A 70 18.30 1.26 -10.94
C ARG A 70 17.12 0.31 -11.07
N TYR A 71 16.31 0.48 -12.11
CA TYR A 71 15.19 -0.40 -12.42
C TYR A 71 15.69 -1.84 -12.70
N ASP A 72 16.66 -1.98 -13.60
CA ASP A 72 17.21 -3.28 -14.02
C ASP A 72 17.95 -3.98 -12.89
N PHE A 73 18.69 -3.21 -12.08
CA PHE A 73 19.32 -3.72 -10.87
C PHE A 73 18.28 -4.27 -9.89
N ALA A 74 17.22 -3.51 -9.61
CA ALA A 74 16.17 -3.94 -8.69
C ALA A 74 15.44 -5.19 -9.21
N LEU A 75 15.16 -5.26 -10.53
CA LEU A 75 14.50 -6.41 -11.14
C LEU A 75 15.36 -7.67 -11.13
N SER A 76 16.67 -7.54 -11.35
CA SER A 76 17.59 -8.68 -11.47
C SER A 76 18.15 -9.18 -10.13
N GLN A 77 18.38 -8.26 -9.18
CA GLN A 77 19.09 -8.58 -7.93
C GLN A 77 18.17 -8.73 -6.72
N ARG A 78 16.91 -8.28 -6.82
CA ARG A 78 15.98 -8.33 -5.69
C ARG A 78 14.80 -9.25 -5.98
N LYS A 79 14.27 -9.86 -4.92
CA LYS A 79 13.07 -10.66 -5.00
C LYS A 79 11.88 -9.75 -5.29
N THR A 80 11.07 -10.12 -6.29
CA THR A 80 9.85 -9.41 -6.66
C THR A 80 8.62 -10.19 -6.23
N LEU A 81 7.57 -9.48 -5.81
CA LEU A 81 6.27 -10.10 -5.49
C LEU A 81 5.45 -10.37 -6.75
N SER A 82 5.51 -9.43 -7.69
CA SER A 82 4.77 -9.48 -8.93
C SER A 82 5.51 -8.67 -9.97
N PHE A 83 5.69 -9.23 -11.16
CA PHE A 83 6.07 -8.51 -12.37
C PHE A 83 4.91 -8.61 -13.35
N VAL A 84 4.46 -7.47 -13.88
CA VAL A 84 3.36 -7.39 -14.84
C VAL A 84 3.73 -6.43 -15.96
N MET A 85 3.40 -6.82 -17.18
CA MET A 85 3.60 -6.05 -18.40
C MET A 85 2.32 -6.07 -19.22
N ASP A 86 1.91 -4.91 -19.73
CA ASP A 86 0.80 -4.76 -20.65
C ASP A 86 1.15 -3.75 -21.77
N THR A 87 0.14 -3.29 -22.52
CA THR A 87 0.33 -2.31 -23.60
C THR A 87 0.69 -0.90 -23.12
N VAL A 88 0.43 -0.59 -21.84
CA VAL A 88 0.70 0.72 -21.23
C VAL A 88 2.12 0.76 -20.68
N GLY A 89 2.60 -0.34 -20.10
CA GLY A 89 3.95 -0.42 -19.57
C GLY A 89 4.22 -1.64 -18.71
N GLU A 90 5.23 -1.52 -17.87
CA GLU A 90 5.70 -2.58 -16.99
C GLU A 90 5.74 -2.09 -15.56
N SER A 91 5.40 -2.95 -14.60
CA SER A 91 5.68 -2.68 -13.19
C SER A 91 6.05 -3.92 -12.43
N PHE A 92 6.86 -3.73 -11.40
CA PHE A 92 7.07 -4.75 -10.39
C PHE A 92 7.14 -4.15 -9.00
N LYS A 93 6.97 -5.02 -8.00
CA LYS A 93 7.01 -4.68 -6.59
C LYS A 93 8.06 -5.53 -5.93
N LEU A 94 8.84 -4.95 -5.03
CA LEU A 94 9.81 -5.70 -4.26
C LEU A 94 9.09 -6.55 -3.21
N ALA A 95 9.74 -7.65 -2.80
CA ALA A 95 9.25 -8.50 -1.72
C ALA A 95 9.60 -7.98 -0.32
N ASP A 96 10.46 -6.96 -0.26
CA ASP A 96 10.84 -6.31 0.98
C ASP A 96 9.80 -5.25 1.35
N TYR A 97 9.17 -5.43 2.50
CA TYR A 97 8.25 -4.45 3.08
C TYR A 97 9.05 -3.39 3.83
N GLU A 98 8.85 -2.12 3.49
CA GLU A 98 9.54 -0.99 4.13
C GLU A 98 8.83 -0.57 5.42
N VAL A 99 7.51 -0.44 5.37
CA VAL A 99 6.66 0.02 6.47
C VAL A 99 5.28 -0.64 6.36
N GLY A 100 4.88 -1.46 7.33
CA GLY A 100 3.59 -2.16 7.25
C GLY A 100 3.47 -3.00 5.97
N ASN A 101 2.43 -2.75 5.17
CA ASN A 101 2.19 -3.42 3.88
C ASN A 101 2.77 -2.65 2.67
N MET A 102 3.58 -1.63 2.92
CA MET A 102 4.19 -0.79 1.90
C MET A 102 5.49 -1.40 1.39
N THR A 103 5.71 -1.31 0.09
CA THR A 103 6.94 -1.77 -0.56
C THR A 103 7.37 -0.78 -1.64
N THR A 104 8.63 -0.89 -2.07
CA THR A 104 9.12 -0.18 -3.24
C THR A 104 8.49 -0.77 -4.50
N ILE A 105 7.89 0.10 -5.31
CA ILE A 105 7.30 -0.20 -6.61
C ILE A 105 8.16 0.46 -7.68
N TYR A 106 8.43 -0.29 -8.74
CA TYR A 106 9.08 0.19 -9.94
C TYR A 106 8.12 0.10 -11.12
N ALA A 107 8.17 1.08 -12.01
CA ALA A 107 7.37 1.12 -13.21
C ALA A 107 8.16 1.69 -14.40
N ARG A 108 7.82 1.24 -15.60
CA ARG A 108 8.39 1.71 -16.86
C ARG A 108 7.27 2.03 -17.83
N VAL A 109 7.31 3.23 -18.43
CA VAL A 109 6.42 3.66 -19.50
C VAL A 109 7.29 4.21 -20.62
N GLY A 110 7.32 3.52 -21.77
CA GLY A 110 8.25 3.83 -22.85
C GLY A 110 9.72 3.79 -22.38
N ARG A 111 10.41 4.93 -22.43
CA ARG A 111 11.82 5.08 -22.00
C ARG A 111 11.98 5.67 -20.59
N LEU A 112 10.87 6.00 -19.93
CA LEU A 112 10.88 6.62 -18.60
C LEU A 112 10.69 5.55 -17.53
N TYR A 113 11.53 5.61 -16.51
CA TYR A 113 11.52 4.71 -15.37
C TYR A 113 11.09 5.48 -14.12
N TRP A 114 10.32 4.82 -13.27
CA TRP A 114 9.68 5.42 -12.11
C TRP A 114 9.85 4.52 -10.89
N THR A 115 9.91 5.14 -9.72
CA THR A 115 9.92 4.45 -8.43
C THR A 115 9.12 5.23 -7.39
N PHE A 116 8.45 4.50 -6.49
CA PHE A 116 7.75 5.05 -5.33
C PHE A 116 7.45 3.96 -4.32
N THR A 117 7.00 4.36 -3.15
CA THR A 117 6.52 3.49 -2.07
C THR A 117 4.99 3.41 -2.17
N GLY A 118 4.46 2.19 -2.22
CA GLY A 118 3.02 1.91 -2.29
C GLY A 118 2.68 0.54 -1.71
N LEU A 119 1.39 0.25 -1.54
CA LEU A 119 0.92 -1.05 -1.07
C LEU A 119 1.43 -2.19 -1.95
N ALA A 120 1.89 -3.28 -1.33
CA ALA A 120 2.27 -4.51 -2.03
C ALA A 120 1.11 -5.12 -2.85
N THR A 121 -0.13 -4.87 -2.43
CA THR A 121 -1.35 -5.31 -3.11
C THR A 121 -1.79 -4.37 -4.24
N LEU A 122 -1.13 -3.22 -4.45
CA LEU A 122 -1.54 -2.21 -5.43
C LEU A 122 -1.60 -2.80 -6.86
N PRO A 123 -2.75 -2.78 -7.55
CA PRO A 123 -2.87 -3.35 -8.89
C PRO A 123 -2.03 -2.63 -9.97
N HIS A 124 -1.56 -3.38 -10.97
CA HIS A 124 -0.76 -2.85 -12.08
C HIS A 124 -1.40 -1.64 -12.78
N HIS A 125 -2.70 -1.74 -13.12
CA HIS A 125 -3.40 -0.64 -13.79
C HIS A 125 -3.47 0.66 -12.95
N LEU A 126 -3.51 0.57 -11.62
CA LEU A 126 -3.45 1.75 -10.75
C LEU A 126 -2.03 2.31 -10.65
N ILE A 127 -1.00 1.45 -10.67
CA ILE A 127 0.40 1.88 -10.76
C ILE A 127 0.61 2.67 -12.05
N MET A 128 0.20 2.12 -13.19
CA MET A 128 0.30 2.80 -14.49
C MET A 128 -0.44 4.14 -14.50
N ARG A 129 -1.67 4.19 -13.95
CA ARG A 129 -2.44 5.44 -13.84
C ARG A 129 -1.70 6.51 -13.05
N ARG A 130 -1.10 6.16 -11.91
CA ARG A 130 -0.33 7.12 -11.08
C ARG A 130 0.89 7.66 -11.81
N VAL A 131 1.62 6.77 -12.49
CA VAL A 131 2.80 7.15 -13.27
C VAL A 131 2.42 8.05 -14.45
N ALA A 132 1.35 7.70 -15.18
CA ALA A 132 0.86 8.50 -16.30
C ALA A 132 0.49 9.93 -15.85
N LEU A 133 -0.22 10.09 -14.73
CA LEU A 133 -0.55 11.41 -14.18
C LEU A 133 0.69 12.26 -13.90
N MET A 134 1.78 11.66 -13.41
CA MET A 134 3.03 12.37 -13.16
C MET A 134 3.82 12.69 -14.44
N ALA A 135 3.76 11.80 -15.44
CA ALA A 135 4.37 12.03 -16.74
C ALA A 135 3.71 13.23 -17.47
N TYR A 136 2.37 13.30 -17.46
CA TYR A 136 1.63 14.41 -18.08
C TYR A 136 1.74 15.73 -17.31
N ALA A 137 1.92 15.69 -15.98
CA ALA A 137 2.11 16.90 -15.17
C ALA A 137 3.50 17.56 -15.38
N GLY A 138 4.44 16.86 -16.03
CA GLY A 138 5.80 17.33 -16.29
C GLY A 138 6.03 17.93 -17.68
N GLU A 139 5.05 17.91 -18.58
CA GLU A 139 5.13 18.55 -19.90
C GLU A 139 4.50 19.96 -19.84
N PRO A 140 5.28 21.06 -19.95
CA PRO A 140 4.67 22.34 -20.30
C PRO A 140 4.21 22.26 -21.76
N ALA A 141 3.00 22.76 -22.00
CA ALA A 141 2.40 22.95 -23.32
C ALA A 141 3.26 23.85 -24.23
#